data_AF-A0A9X3ZGT8-F1
#
_entry.id   AF-A0A9X3ZGT8-F1
#
_cell.length_a   1.000
_cell.length_b   1.000
_cell.length_c   1.000
_cell.angle_alpha   90.00
_cell.angle_beta   90.00
_cell.angle_gamma   90.00
#
_symmetry.space_group_name_H-M   'P 1'
#
loop_
_entity.id
_entity.type
_entity.pdbx_description
1 polymer ?
#
loop_
_entity_poly.entity_id
_entity_poly.type
_entity_poly.pdbx_seq_one_letter_code
_entity_poly.pdbx_strand_id
1 'polypeptide(L)'
;MRPSQYRYMLWQLIAACDSGKYDTLSLDEVQQHADAGTIASFMVEKFGQDCDFSLIEPSDWLAISETWSSIANAVEPSRKFGVEKRGVCLLMAYVLESLQMLDLESSNRQSF
;
A
#
# COMPACT_ATOMS: atom_id res chain seq x y z
N MET A 1 -8.08 -0.93 -9.84
CA MET A 1 -8.62 -0.29 -8.61
C MET A 1 -8.90 1.19 -8.83
N ARG A 2 -10.06 1.67 -8.35
CA ARG A 2 -10.48 3.08 -8.45
C ARG A 2 -9.77 3.94 -7.38
N PRO A 3 -9.52 5.24 -7.63
CA PRO A 3 -8.90 6.12 -6.63
C PRO A 3 -9.62 6.17 -5.28
N SER A 4 -10.94 6.05 -5.26
CA SER A 4 -11.72 6.00 -4.01
C SER A 4 -11.39 4.78 -3.15
N GLN A 5 -11.11 3.62 -3.75
CA GLN A 5 -10.75 2.42 -3.01
C GLN A 5 -9.35 2.58 -2.38
N TYR A 6 -8.39 3.19 -3.07
CA TYR A 6 -7.07 3.48 -2.47
C TYR A 6 -7.19 4.45 -1.30
N ARG A 7 -8.00 5.51 -1.44
CA ARG A 7 -8.26 6.45 -0.34
C ARG A 7 -8.93 5.74 0.85
N TYR A 8 -9.85 4.83 0.60
CA TYR A 8 -10.47 4.02 1.65
C TYR A 8 -9.43 3.16 2.38
N MET A 9 -8.59 2.42 1.63
CA MET A 9 -7.50 1.64 2.21
C MET A 9 -6.53 2.51 3.03
N LEU A 10 -6.22 3.73 2.58
CA LEU A 10 -5.40 4.67 3.34
C LEU A 10 -6.03 5.04 4.68
N TRP A 11 -7.34 5.31 4.72
CA TRP A 11 -8.06 5.58 5.97
C TRP A 11 -8.02 4.39 6.94
N GLN A 12 -8.18 3.16 6.43
CA GLN A 12 -8.05 1.95 7.24
C GLN A 12 -6.64 1.83 7.85
N LEU A 13 -5.60 2.06 7.04
CA LEU A 13 -4.21 1.99 7.50
C LEU A 13 -3.84 3.11 8.48
N ILE A 14 -4.41 4.31 8.34
CA ILE A 14 -4.25 5.40 9.31
C ILE A 14 -4.82 4.97 10.68
N ALA A 15 -6.03 4.40 10.70
CA ALA A 15 -6.64 3.91 11.93
C ALA A 15 -5.81 2.77 12.55
N ALA A 16 -5.31 1.84 11.73
CA ALA A 16 -4.40 0.79 12.18
C ALA A 16 -3.11 1.37 12.79
N CYS A 17 -2.51 2.37 12.15
CA CYS A 17 -1.32 3.05 12.66
C CYS A 17 -1.58 3.76 14.01
N ASP A 18 -2.70 4.47 14.13
CA ASP A 18 -3.08 5.19 15.36
C ASP A 18 -3.30 4.24 16.55
N SER A 19 -3.79 3.03 16.28
CA SER A 19 -4.02 2.02 17.33
C SER A 19 -2.75 1.55 18.06
N GLY A 20 -1.56 1.73 17.45
CA GLY A 20 -0.28 1.22 17.95
C GLY A 20 -0.12 -0.31 17.92
N LYS A 21 -1.18 -1.07 17.58
CA LYS A 21 -1.16 -2.55 17.53
C LYS A 21 -0.11 -3.09 16.54
N TYR A 22 0.18 -2.31 15.50
CA TYR A 22 1.05 -2.68 14.39
C TYR A 22 2.44 -2.03 14.45
N ASP A 23 2.81 -1.43 15.58
CA ASP A 23 4.11 -0.74 15.75
C ASP A 23 5.32 -1.67 15.61
N THR A 24 5.12 -2.98 15.78
CA THR A 24 6.17 -4.00 15.62
C THR A 24 6.35 -4.49 14.18
N LEU A 25 5.44 -4.13 13.26
CA LEU A 25 5.58 -4.47 11.85
C LEU A 25 6.78 -3.72 11.27
N SER A 26 7.78 -4.46 10.78
CA SER A 26 9.01 -3.89 10.21
C SER A 26 8.85 -3.49 8.75
N LEU A 27 9.79 -2.70 8.24
CA LEU A 27 9.89 -2.37 6.82
C LEU A 27 10.21 -3.63 6.01
N ASP A 28 11.17 -4.43 6.49
CA ASP A 28 11.61 -5.66 5.84
C ASP A 28 10.47 -6.66 5.65
N GLU A 29 9.58 -6.82 6.65
CA GLU A 29 8.41 -7.72 6.54
C GLU A 29 7.48 -7.26 5.41
N VAL A 30 7.21 -5.95 5.32
CA VAL A 30 6.38 -5.38 4.25
C VAL A 30 7.04 -5.56 2.88
N GLN A 31 8.33 -5.27 2.79
CA GLN A 31 9.08 -5.40 1.53
C GLN A 31 9.15 -6.85 1.07
N GLN A 32 9.41 -7.80 1.96
CA GLN A 32 9.40 -9.23 1.65
C GLN A 32 8.06 -9.67 1.04
N HIS A 33 6.94 -9.24 1.62
CA HIS A 33 5.62 -9.57 1.09
C HIS A 33 5.32 -8.87 -0.24
N ALA A 34 5.78 -7.63 -0.44
CA ALA A 34 5.66 -6.91 -1.71
C ALA A 34 6.47 -7.60 -2.82
N ASP A 35 7.74 -7.94 -2.54
CA ASP A 35 8.63 -8.59 -3.50
C ASP A 35 8.14 -10.00 -3.88
N ALA A 36 7.62 -10.75 -2.90
CA ALA A 36 7.06 -12.08 -3.14
C ALA A 36 5.67 -12.06 -3.82
N GLY A 37 5.07 -10.89 -4.04
CA GLY A 37 3.71 -10.76 -4.58
C GLY A 37 2.62 -11.29 -3.64
N THR A 38 2.93 -11.45 -2.35
CA THR A 38 2.03 -12.00 -1.32
C THR A 38 1.39 -10.92 -0.46
N ILE A 39 1.47 -9.65 -0.89
CA ILE A 39 0.97 -8.53 -0.10
C ILE A 39 -0.54 -8.61 0.15
N ALA A 40 -1.31 -9.13 -0.81
CA ALA A 40 -2.76 -9.26 -0.65
C ALA A 40 -3.13 -10.20 0.51
N SER A 41 -2.55 -11.40 0.57
CA SER A 41 -2.78 -12.33 1.67
C SER A 41 -2.25 -11.78 2.99
N PHE A 42 -1.06 -11.17 2.96
CA PHE A 42 -0.49 -10.50 4.14
C PHE A 42 -1.42 -9.42 4.70
N MET A 43 -1.97 -8.55 3.85
CA MET A 43 -2.88 -7.48 4.27
C MET A 43 -4.14 -8.04 4.94
N VAL A 44 -4.76 -9.05 4.32
CA VAL A 44 -5.98 -9.68 4.87
C VAL A 44 -5.69 -10.42 6.18
N GLU A 45 -4.59 -11.17 6.27
CA GLU A 45 -4.23 -11.93 7.46
C GLU A 45 -3.80 -11.03 8.63
N LYS A 46 -2.98 -10.01 8.36
CA LYS A 46 -2.41 -9.12 9.39
C LYS A 46 -3.42 -8.08 9.86
N PHE A 47 -4.19 -7.48 8.94
CA PHE A 47 -5.05 -6.34 9.23
C PHE A 47 -6.54 -6.65 9.17
N GLY A 48 -6.99 -7.78 8.60
CA GLY A 48 -8.41 -8.02 8.31
C GLY A 48 -9.35 -8.11 9.52
N GLN A 49 -8.83 -8.18 10.74
CA GLN A 49 -9.64 -8.06 11.96
C GLN A 49 -9.97 -6.60 12.32
N ASP A 50 -9.06 -5.67 12.04
CA ASP A 50 -9.16 -4.26 12.40
C ASP A 50 -9.48 -3.35 11.20
N CYS A 51 -9.15 -3.80 9.99
CA CYS A 51 -9.34 -3.09 8.73
C CYS A 51 -10.34 -3.84 7.85
N ASP A 52 -11.26 -3.09 7.24
CA ASP A 52 -12.16 -3.64 6.23
C ASP A 52 -11.58 -3.48 4.82
N PHE A 53 -11.36 -4.60 4.14
CA PHE A 53 -10.92 -4.65 2.74
C PHE A 53 -11.97 -5.24 1.79
N SER A 54 -13.22 -5.37 2.22
CA SER A 54 -14.31 -5.96 1.43
C SER A 54 -14.58 -5.23 0.10
N LEU A 55 -14.17 -3.96 0.00
CA LEU A 55 -14.27 -3.16 -1.22
C LEU A 55 -13.17 -3.44 -2.25
N ILE A 56 -12.18 -4.29 -1.96
CA ILE A 56 -11.07 -4.61 -2.85
C ILE A 56 -11.31 -5.99 -3.48
N GLU A 57 -11.52 -6.01 -4.79
CA GLU A 57 -11.75 -7.24 -5.54
C GLU A 57 -10.45 -8.02 -5.74
N PRO A 58 -10.51 -9.35 -5.99
CA PRO A 58 -9.31 -10.15 -6.26
C PRO A 58 -8.44 -9.63 -7.42
N SER A 59 -9.06 -9.06 -8.46
CA SER A 59 -8.37 -8.42 -9.58
C SER A 59 -7.64 -7.13 -9.18
N ASP A 60 -8.24 -6.35 -8.28
CA ASP A 60 -7.62 -5.14 -7.73
C ASP A 60 -6.41 -5.51 -6.86
N TRP A 61 -6.50 -6.59 -6.07
CA TRP A 61 -5.39 -7.09 -5.28
C TRP A 61 -4.20 -7.53 -6.13
N LEU A 62 -4.44 -8.16 -7.28
CA LEU A 62 -3.37 -8.53 -8.21
C LEU A 62 -2.63 -7.28 -8.73
N ALA A 63 -3.38 -6.27 -9.17
CA ALA A 63 -2.80 -5.01 -9.63
C ALA A 63 -2.02 -4.27 -8.52
N ILE A 64 -2.53 -4.30 -7.28
CA ILE A 64 -1.82 -3.77 -6.11
C ILE A 64 -0.50 -4.51 -5.91
N SER A 65 -0.52 -5.85 -5.90
CA SER A 65 0.69 -6.66 -5.72
C SER A 65 1.76 -6.33 -6.76
N GLU A 66 1.40 -6.24 -8.03
CA GLU A 66 2.32 -5.89 -9.12
C GLU A 66 2.89 -4.47 -8.94
N THR A 67 2.02 -3.50 -8.64
CA THR A 67 2.43 -2.10 -8.44
C THR A 67 3.38 -1.97 -7.26
N TRP A 68 3.05 -2.59 -6.13
CA TRP A 68 3.85 -2.46 -4.90
C TRP A 68 5.16 -3.24 -4.98
N SER A 69 5.18 -4.37 -5.67
CA SER A 69 6.43 -5.07 -6.01
C SER A 69 7.32 -4.17 -6.88
N SER A 70 6.76 -3.48 -7.88
CA SER A 70 7.52 -2.54 -8.70
C SER A 70 8.08 -1.36 -7.89
N ILE A 71 7.28 -0.79 -6.99
CA ILE A 71 7.72 0.26 -6.07
C ILE A 71 8.86 -0.25 -5.18
N ALA A 72 8.66 -1.38 -4.50
CA ALA A 72 9.65 -1.96 -3.57
C ALA A 72 11.01 -2.19 -4.24
N ASN A 73 11.02 -2.65 -5.48
CA ASN A 73 12.25 -2.88 -6.26
C ASN A 73 12.91 -1.59 -6.77
N ALA A 74 12.15 -0.50 -6.93
CA ALA A 74 12.63 0.73 -7.54
C ALA A 74 13.08 1.80 -6.54
N VAL A 75 12.57 1.76 -5.30
CA VAL A 75 12.78 2.83 -4.33
C VAL A 75 13.25 2.34 -2.97
N GLU A 76 14.15 3.12 -2.37
CA GLU A 76 14.53 2.99 -0.97
C GLU A 76 13.52 3.76 -0.11
N PRO A 77 12.83 3.12 0.87
CA PRO A 77 11.75 3.75 1.64
C PRO A 77 12.12 5.03 2.36
N SER A 78 13.30 5.06 3.00
CA SER A 78 13.81 6.23 3.73
C SER A 78 14.01 7.42 2.78
N ARG A 79 14.65 7.18 1.63
CA ARG A 79 14.99 8.20 0.65
C ARG A 79 13.78 8.76 -0.09
N LYS A 80 12.82 7.91 -0.45
CA LYS A 80 11.66 8.31 -1.28
C LYS A 80 10.49 8.80 -0.42
N PHE A 81 10.22 8.16 0.72
CA PHE A 81 9.02 8.41 1.52
C PHE A 81 9.32 9.00 2.90
N GLY A 82 10.58 9.04 3.34
CA GLY A 82 10.93 9.42 4.72
C GLY A 82 10.47 8.40 5.77
N VAL A 83 10.16 7.17 5.36
CA VAL A 83 9.72 6.09 6.26
C VAL A 83 10.90 5.22 6.65
N GLU A 84 11.19 5.13 7.94
CA GLU A 84 12.40 4.44 8.44
C GLU A 84 12.12 3.31 9.43
N LYS A 85 10.95 3.28 10.08
CA LYS A 85 10.75 2.44 11.29
C LYS A 85 9.54 1.53 11.25
N ARG A 86 8.38 2.05 10.82
CA ARG A 86 7.09 1.36 10.95
C ARG A 86 6.60 0.89 9.59
N GLY A 87 6.42 -0.41 9.43
CA GLY A 87 5.93 -1.00 8.18
C GLY A 87 4.51 -0.56 7.83
N VAL A 88 3.66 -0.27 8.83
CA VAL A 88 2.33 0.34 8.55
C VAL A 88 2.45 1.69 7.84
N CYS A 89 3.47 2.49 8.16
CA CYS A 89 3.75 3.73 7.44
C CYS A 89 4.24 3.47 6.01
N LEU A 90 4.97 2.38 5.78
CA LEU A 90 5.40 1.99 4.43
C LEU A 90 4.21 1.55 3.57
N LEU A 91 3.27 0.79 4.14
CA LEU A 91 2.02 0.43 3.45
C LEU A 91 1.24 1.70 3.05
N MET A 92 1.07 2.66 3.98
CA MET A 92 0.44 3.95 3.64
C MET A 92 1.17 4.67 2.50
N ALA A 93 2.51 4.65 2.51
CA ALA A 93 3.31 5.27 1.45
C ALA A 93 3.10 4.59 0.09
N TYR A 94 3.00 3.26 0.04
CA TYR A 94 2.68 2.54 -1.21
C TYR A 94 1.28 2.86 -1.73
N VAL A 95 0.29 3.02 -0.85
CA VAL A 95 -1.05 3.49 -1.23
C VAL A 95 -1.00 4.90 -1.83
N LEU A 96 -0.27 5.81 -1.19
CA LEU A 96 -0.11 7.20 -1.65
C LEU A 96 0.63 7.27 -2.99
N GLU A 97 1.72 6.52 -3.17
CA GLU A 97 2.45 6.48 -4.44
C GLU A 97 1.56 5.90 -5.56
N SER A 98 0.76 4.86 -5.27
CA SER A 98 -0.18 4.29 -6.23
C SER A 98 -1.24 5.32 -6.68
N LEU A 99 -1.75 6.13 -5.75
CA LEU A 99 -2.64 7.26 -6.07
C LEU A 99 -1.93 8.31 -6.94
N GLN A 100 -0.69 8.66 -6.61
CA GLN A 100 0.09 9.62 -7.39
C GLN A 100 0.32 9.13 -8.83
N MET A 101 0.62 7.84 -9.01
CA MET A 101 0.77 7.24 -10.34
C MET A 101 -0.51 7.34 -11.17
N LEU A 102 -1.68 7.07 -10.56
CA LEU A 102 -2.98 7.20 -11.22
C LEU A 102 -3.28 8.65 -11.65
N ASP A 103 -2.97 9.61 -10.78
CA ASP A 103 -3.19 11.03 -11.08
C ASP A 103 -2.29 11.49 -12.25
N LEU A 104 -1.03 11.03 -12.30
CA LEU A 104 -0.10 11.29 -13.41
C LEU A 104 -0.59 10.69 -14.74
N GLU A 105 -1.06 9.43 -14.72
CA GLU A 105 -1.63 8.78 -15.90
C GLU A 105 -2.87 9.54 -16.42
N SER A 106 -3.75 9.98 -15.52
CA SER A 106 -4.93 10.74 -15.89
C SER A 106 -4.59 12.11 -16.52
N SER A 107 -3.57 12.78 -16.00
CA SER A 107 -3.09 14.08 -16.51
C SER A 107 -2.46 13.93 -17.90
N ASN A 108 -1.69 12.86 -18.11
CA ASN A 108 -1.09 12.57 -19.42
C ASN A 108 -2.16 12.26 -20.48
N ARG A 109 -3.26 11.59 -20.13
CA ARG A 109 -4.36 11.29 -21.06
C ARG A 109 -5.19 12.52 -21.46
N GLN A 110 -5.18 13.60 -20.68
CA GLN A 110 -5.88 14.85 -21.01
C GLN A 110 -5.03 15.79 -21.88
N SER A 111 -3.75 15.48 -22.07
CA SER A 111 -2.79 16.31 -22.82
C SER A 111 -2.63 15.90 -24.29
N PHE A 112 -3.42 14.93 -24.76
CA PHE A 112 -3.50 14.43 -26.14
C PHE A 112 -4.95 14.45 -26.63
#